data_AF-A0A3D2R4W8-F1
#
_entry.id   AF-A0A3D2R4W8-F1
#
_cell.length_a   1.000
_cell.length_b   1.000
_cell.length_c   1.000
_cell.angle_alpha   90.00
_cell.angle_beta   90.00
_cell.angle_gamma   90.00
#
_symmetry.space_group_name_H-M   'P 1'
#
loop_
_entity.id
_entity.type
_entity.pdbx_description
1 polymer ?
#
loop_
_entity_poly.entity_id
_entity_poly.type
_entity_poly.pdbx_seq_one_letter_code
_entity_poly.pdbx_strand_id
1 'polypeptide(L)'
;VNALEVQNDLIAVFESAEAKTYGGNNQLKISTKYKVEETGAEVDVEIEQMLFEAVKSYLPEGMDYEEFVADQENKIAGRMEYYKVSPTIADDIKSSSFLAVLGSLVVVFLYILLRFRRWQFSLGAVAAVFHDVLIVLGVFSLTYQFMPFNMEIDQSFIAAILTVIGYSLNDTVVVFDRIREFFNEHSSWKMNKIIDSALNSTLSRTLNTSLTTLIVLFTIRSEER
;
A
#
# COMPACT_ATOMS: atom_id res chain seq x y z
N VAL A 1 -11.35 23.67 7.94
CA VAL A 1 -12.44 22.66 7.95
C VAL A 1 -11.91 21.42 8.65
N ASN A 2 -12.63 20.85 9.61
CA ASN A 2 -12.19 19.63 10.30
C ASN A 2 -12.62 18.39 9.51
N ALA A 3 -11.65 17.58 9.06
CA ALA A 3 -11.92 16.39 8.26
C ALA A 3 -12.89 15.41 8.93
N LEU A 4 -12.81 15.27 10.27
CA LEU A 4 -13.65 14.34 11.01
C LEU A 4 -15.12 14.78 11.07
N GLU A 5 -15.35 16.10 11.18
CA GLU A 5 -16.72 16.65 11.17
C GLU A 5 -17.35 16.43 9.79
N VAL A 6 -16.63 16.78 8.73
CA VAL A 6 -17.09 16.56 7.35
C VAL A 6 -17.31 15.06 7.09
N GLN A 7 -16.43 14.18 7.58
CA GLN A 7 -16.62 12.74 7.44
C GLN A 7 -17.93 12.27 8.07
N ASN A 8 -18.26 12.71 9.29
CA ASN A 8 -19.50 12.30 9.97
C ASN A 8 -20.74 12.76 9.20
N ASP A 9 -20.73 13.98 8.67
CA ASP A 9 -21.83 14.51 7.87
C ASP A 9 -21.98 13.73 6.56
N LEU A 10 -20.87 13.37 5.91
CA LEU A 10 -20.89 12.56 4.70
C LEU A 10 -21.31 11.11 4.95
N ILE A 11 -20.98 10.53 6.11
CA ILE A 11 -21.47 9.19 6.50
C ILE A 11 -22.98 9.19 6.65
N ALA A 12 -23.58 10.27 7.16
CA ALA A 12 -25.04 10.38 7.25
C ALA A 12 -25.74 10.40 5.89
N VAL A 13 -25.04 10.86 4.85
CA VAL A 13 -25.58 11.00 3.48
C VAL A 13 -25.28 9.77 2.62
N PHE A 14 -24.05 9.27 2.64
CA PHE A 14 -23.58 8.20 1.76
C PHE A 14 -23.51 6.82 2.41
N GLU A 15 -23.78 6.72 3.72
CA GLU A 15 -23.60 5.54 4.60
C GLU A 15 -22.15 5.03 4.73
N SER A 16 -21.32 5.30 3.72
CA SER A 16 -19.94 4.86 3.57
C SER A 16 -19.12 6.00 2.99
N ALA A 17 -18.65 6.91 3.85
CA ALA A 17 -17.78 8.00 3.45
C ALA A 17 -16.55 8.10 4.35
N GLU A 18 -15.43 8.47 3.75
CA GLU A 18 -14.17 8.72 4.42
C GLU A 18 -13.61 10.05 3.92
N ALA A 19 -13.32 10.97 4.84
CA ALA A 19 -12.72 12.25 4.51
C ALA A 19 -11.39 12.38 5.25
N LYS A 20 -10.30 12.54 4.48
CA LYS A 20 -8.94 12.68 5.01
C LYS A 20 -8.31 13.96 4.48
N THR A 21 -7.58 14.68 5.33
CA THR A 21 -6.82 15.84 4.89
C THR A 21 -5.73 15.42 3.91
N TYR A 22 -5.66 16.11 2.77
CA TYR A 22 -4.70 15.84 1.71
C TYR A 22 -3.89 17.11 1.43
N GLY A 23 -2.56 17.04 1.51
CA GLY A 23 -1.70 18.22 1.37
C GLY A 23 -1.88 19.22 2.52
N GLY A 24 -2.66 20.29 2.30
CA GLY A 24 -2.88 21.37 3.27
C GLY A 24 -4.13 21.21 4.14
N ASN A 25 -4.24 21.98 5.23
CA ASN A 25 -5.36 21.92 6.20
C ASN A 25 -6.76 22.24 5.61
N ASN A 26 -6.82 22.69 4.36
CA ASN A 26 -8.05 23.12 3.67
C ASN A 26 -8.40 22.22 2.48
N GLN A 27 -7.67 21.13 2.26
CA GLN A 27 -7.93 20.18 1.19
C GLN A 27 -8.29 18.82 1.81
N LEU A 28 -9.43 18.27 1.38
CA LEU A 28 -9.92 16.98 1.82
C LEU A 28 -9.99 16.06 0.61
N LYS A 29 -9.43 14.86 0.76
CA LYS A 29 -9.73 13.73 -0.12
C LYS A 29 -10.93 12.99 0.48
N ILE A 30 -12.00 12.90 -0.31
CA ILE A 30 -13.24 12.24 0.07
C ILE A 30 -13.38 10.98 -0.77
N SER A 31 -13.55 9.83 -0.11
CA SER A 31 -13.80 8.53 -0.74
C SER A 31 -15.15 8.00 -0.26
N THR A 32 -15.94 7.41 -1.16
CA THR A 32 -17.21 6.77 -0.80
C THR A 32 -17.40 5.45 -1.55
N LYS A 33 -18.13 4.51 -0.93
CA LYS A 33 -18.58 3.26 -1.57
C LYS A 33 -20.08 3.32 -1.92
N TYR A 34 -20.65 4.52 -2.00
CA TYR A 34 -22.05 4.66 -2.39
C TYR A 34 -22.26 4.26 -3.85
N LYS A 35 -23.24 3.38 -4.10
CA LYS A 35 -23.62 2.89 -5.45
C LYS A 35 -22.44 2.44 -6.32
N VAL A 36 -21.41 1.79 -5.75
CA VAL A 36 -20.20 1.43 -6.53
C VAL A 36 -20.50 0.57 -7.74
N GLU A 37 -21.52 -0.28 -7.66
CA GLU A 37 -21.94 -1.21 -8.73
C GLU A 37 -22.63 -0.52 -9.91
N GLU A 38 -23.05 0.75 -9.75
CA GLU A 38 -23.79 1.50 -10.76
C GLU A 38 -22.85 2.39 -11.59
N THR A 39 -22.88 2.22 -12.91
CA THR A 39 -21.95 2.90 -13.84
C THR A 39 -22.58 4.05 -14.63
N GLY A 40 -23.85 4.38 -14.37
CA GLY A 40 -24.57 5.43 -15.09
C GLY A 40 -24.05 6.84 -14.77
N ALA A 41 -23.98 7.71 -15.78
CA ALA A 41 -23.61 9.12 -15.60
C ALA A 41 -24.61 9.89 -14.71
N GLU A 42 -25.86 9.42 -14.64
CA GLU A 42 -26.89 9.96 -13.74
C GLU A 42 -26.50 9.79 -12.26
N VAL A 43 -25.86 8.66 -11.92
CA VAL A 43 -25.38 8.37 -10.57
C VAL A 43 -24.20 9.27 -10.20
N ASP A 44 -23.34 9.59 -11.17
CA ASP A 44 -22.21 10.49 -10.95
C ASP A 44 -22.69 11.90 -10.61
N VAL A 45 -23.69 12.41 -11.35
CA VAL A 45 -24.33 13.69 -11.06
C VAL A 45 -25.04 13.67 -9.70
N GLU A 46 -25.77 12.58 -9.39
CA GLU A 46 -26.43 12.40 -8.10
C GLU A 46 -25.42 12.46 -6.94
N ILE A 47 -24.30 11.75 -7.04
CA ILE A 47 -23.25 11.74 -6.02
C ILE A 47 -22.65 13.14 -5.85
N GLU A 48 -22.40 13.86 -6.94
CA GLU A 48 -21.84 15.20 -6.86
C GLU A 48 -22.81 16.22 -6.25
N GLN A 49 -24.10 16.11 -6.56
CA GLN A 49 -25.12 16.96 -5.96
C GLN A 49 -25.29 16.66 -4.47
N MET A 50 -25.34 15.38 -4.10
CA MET A 50 -25.37 14.96 -2.69
C MET A 50 -24.13 15.43 -1.93
N LEU A 51 -22.96 15.34 -2.56
CA LEU A 51 -21.71 15.83 -1.99
C LEU A 51 -21.76 17.34 -1.77
N PHE A 52 -22.16 18.12 -2.80
CA PHE A 52 -22.26 19.57 -2.72
C PHE A 52 -23.18 20.01 -1.58
N GLU A 53 -24.39 19.44 -1.49
CA GLU A 53 -25.34 19.78 -0.42
C GLU A 53 -24.80 19.40 0.97
N ALA A 54 -24.07 18.28 1.09
CA ALA A 54 -23.44 17.87 2.35
C ALA A 54 -22.31 18.81 2.78
N VAL A 55 -21.52 19.35 1.83
CA VAL A 55 -20.37 20.21 2.15
C VAL A 55 -20.64 21.71 2.07
N LYS A 56 -21.84 22.12 1.66
CA LYS A 56 -22.22 23.53 1.40
C LYS A 56 -21.95 24.47 2.56
N SER A 57 -22.14 24.01 3.80
CA SER A 57 -21.87 24.77 5.03
C SER A 57 -20.38 25.08 5.25
N TYR A 58 -19.49 24.31 4.60
CA TYR A 58 -18.04 24.45 4.70
C TYR A 58 -17.43 25.21 3.50
N LEU A 59 -18.25 25.57 2.51
CA LEU A 59 -17.85 26.29 1.30
C LEU A 59 -18.06 27.81 1.45
N PRO A 60 -17.41 28.65 0.62
CA PRO A 60 -17.64 30.09 0.61
C PRO A 60 -19.12 30.46 0.36
N GLU A 61 -19.62 31.50 1.02
CA GLU A 61 -21.00 31.96 0.84
C GLU A 61 -21.27 32.35 -0.62
N GLY A 62 -22.35 31.81 -1.20
CA GLY A 62 -22.79 32.10 -2.56
C GLY A 62 -22.25 31.16 -3.65
N MET A 63 -21.46 30.15 -3.30
CA MET A 63 -21.03 29.12 -4.26
C MET A 63 -22.22 28.29 -4.75
N ASP A 64 -22.36 28.16 -6.07
CA ASP A 64 -23.35 27.31 -6.72
C ASP A 64 -22.75 25.97 -7.16
N TYR A 65 -23.61 24.99 -7.45
CA TYR A 65 -23.20 23.65 -7.90
C TYR A 65 -22.35 23.70 -9.17
N GLU A 66 -22.71 24.55 -10.14
CA GLU A 66 -21.93 24.69 -11.38
C GLU A 66 -20.51 25.19 -11.10
N GLU A 67 -20.34 26.12 -10.16
CA GLU A 67 -19.03 26.61 -9.74
C GLU A 67 -18.26 25.56 -8.92
N PHE A 68 -18.97 24.77 -8.11
CA PHE A 68 -18.39 23.66 -7.34
C PHE A 68 -17.81 22.55 -8.22
N VAL A 69 -18.43 22.25 -9.36
CA VAL A 69 -18.02 21.19 -10.29
C VAL A 69 -17.08 21.70 -11.39
N ALA A 70 -17.16 22.97 -11.78
CA ALA A 70 -16.34 23.50 -12.88
C ALA A 70 -14.82 23.33 -12.67
N ASP A 71 -14.13 22.81 -13.67
CA ASP A 71 -12.67 22.69 -13.66
C ASP A 71 -12.04 24.01 -14.13
N GLN A 72 -11.63 24.86 -13.19
CA GLN A 72 -11.00 26.16 -13.45
C GLN A 72 -9.57 26.19 -12.89
N GLU A 73 -8.59 26.70 -13.65
CA GLU A 73 -7.17 26.71 -13.24
C GLU A 73 -6.90 27.49 -11.94
N ASN A 74 -7.70 28.52 -11.62
CA ASN A 74 -7.54 29.35 -10.42
C ASN A 74 -8.61 29.11 -9.36
N LYS A 75 -9.18 27.89 -9.33
CA LYS A 75 -10.23 27.54 -8.38
C LYS A 75 -9.69 27.52 -6.94
N ILE A 76 -10.27 28.35 -6.09
CA ILE A 76 -9.85 28.51 -4.69
C ILE A 76 -10.58 27.52 -3.77
N ALA A 77 -11.81 27.13 -4.13
CA ALA A 77 -12.64 26.20 -3.36
C ALA A 77 -13.60 25.42 -4.27
N GLY A 78 -13.94 24.20 -3.87
CA GLY A 78 -14.87 23.30 -4.55
C GLY A 78 -14.25 21.95 -4.87
N ARG A 79 -14.83 21.20 -5.81
CA ARG A 79 -14.26 19.94 -6.30
C ARG A 79 -12.98 20.24 -7.08
N MET A 80 -11.84 19.80 -6.55
CA MET A 80 -10.54 20.00 -7.19
C MET A 80 -10.21 18.88 -8.18
N GLU A 81 -10.47 17.64 -7.78
CA GLU A 81 -10.26 16.44 -8.61
C GLU A 81 -11.38 15.44 -8.33
N TYR A 82 -11.73 14.65 -9.36
CA TYR A 82 -12.71 13.59 -9.27
C TYR A 82 -12.15 12.32 -9.91
N TYR A 83 -12.21 11.22 -9.17
CA TYR A 83 -11.79 9.91 -9.66
C TYR A 83 -12.89 8.89 -9.37
N LYS A 84 -13.31 8.17 -10.42
CA LYS A 84 -14.23 7.04 -10.32
C LYS A 84 -13.49 5.75 -10.64
N VAL A 85 -13.61 4.78 -9.75
CA VAL A 85 -13.16 3.41 -10.01
C VAL A 85 -14.39 2.59 -10.36
N SER A 86 -14.43 2.06 -11.58
CA SER A 86 -15.53 1.18 -12.00
C SER A 86 -15.43 -0.20 -11.35
N PRO A 87 -16.55 -0.90 -11.08
CA PRO A 87 -16.55 -2.25 -10.50
C PRO A 87 -15.59 -3.22 -11.19
N THR A 88 -15.62 -3.23 -12.53
CA THR A 88 -14.75 -4.09 -13.34
C THR A 88 -13.27 -3.82 -13.09
N ILE A 89 -12.88 -2.54 -12.98
CA ILE A 89 -11.49 -2.17 -12.70
C ILE A 89 -11.11 -2.60 -11.28
N ALA A 90 -12.00 -2.41 -10.29
CA ALA A 90 -11.76 -2.85 -8.92
C ALA A 90 -11.59 -4.38 -8.83
N ASP A 91 -12.43 -5.14 -9.51
CA ASP A 91 -12.35 -6.61 -9.57
C ASP A 91 -11.09 -7.09 -10.30
N ASP A 92 -10.70 -6.43 -11.38
CA ASP A 92 -9.47 -6.70 -12.11
C ASP A 92 -8.24 -6.42 -11.24
N ILE A 93 -8.20 -5.30 -10.53
CA ILE A 93 -7.13 -4.96 -9.57
C ILE A 93 -7.05 -6.04 -8.50
N LYS A 94 -8.16 -6.41 -7.87
CA LYS A 94 -8.21 -7.42 -6.82
C LYS A 94 -7.71 -8.78 -7.30
N SER A 95 -8.20 -9.25 -8.44
CA SER A 95 -7.84 -10.56 -9.00
C SER A 95 -6.38 -10.57 -9.47
N SER A 96 -5.95 -9.51 -10.15
CA SER A 96 -4.56 -9.36 -10.61
C SER A 96 -3.58 -9.25 -9.44
N SER A 97 -3.94 -8.55 -8.36
CA SER A 97 -3.15 -8.48 -7.12
C SER A 97 -2.88 -9.87 -6.56
N PHE A 98 -3.95 -10.66 -6.42
CA PHE A 98 -3.86 -12.00 -5.86
C PHE A 98 -2.99 -12.91 -6.73
N LEU A 99 -3.20 -12.89 -8.04
CA LEU A 99 -2.40 -13.67 -8.99
C LEU A 99 -0.93 -13.21 -9.04
N ALA A 100 -0.66 -11.90 -8.95
CA ALA A 100 0.69 -11.37 -8.93
C ALA A 100 1.45 -11.80 -7.67
N VAL A 101 0.83 -11.71 -6.50
CA VAL A 101 1.44 -12.16 -5.24
C VAL A 101 1.69 -13.67 -5.29
N LEU A 102 0.68 -14.47 -5.66
CA LEU A 102 0.83 -15.93 -5.75
C LEU A 102 1.91 -16.32 -6.77
N GLY A 103 1.88 -15.71 -7.96
CA GLY A 103 2.88 -15.92 -9.01
C GLY A 103 4.29 -15.56 -8.56
N SER A 104 4.45 -14.44 -7.83
CA SER A 104 5.75 -14.07 -7.27
C SER A 104 6.27 -15.11 -6.28
N LEU A 105 5.43 -15.67 -5.39
CA LEU A 105 5.84 -16.74 -4.47
C LEU A 105 6.33 -17.98 -5.23
N VAL A 106 5.67 -18.36 -6.33
CA VAL A 106 6.10 -19.48 -7.19
C VAL A 106 7.44 -19.17 -7.85
N VAL A 107 7.62 -17.98 -8.41
CA VAL A 107 8.88 -17.54 -9.04
C VAL A 107 10.02 -17.54 -8.02
N VAL A 108 9.79 -17.01 -6.82
CA VAL A 108 10.74 -17.03 -5.71
C VAL A 108 11.11 -18.45 -5.33
N PHE A 109 10.11 -19.33 -5.16
CA PHE A 109 10.34 -20.73 -4.83
C PHE A 109 11.25 -21.41 -5.85
N LEU A 110 10.92 -21.26 -7.15
CA LEU A 110 11.69 -21.86 -8.25
C LEU A 110 13.10 -21.26 -8.34
N TYR A 111 13.24 -19.94 -8.21
CA TYR A 111 14.53 -19.27 -8.22
C TYR A 111 15.46 -19.80 -7.11
N ILE A 112 14.97 -19.87 -5.87
CA ILE A 112 15.74 -20.40 -4.74
C ILE A 112 16.02 -21.89 -4.92
N LEU A 113 15.05 -22.66 -5.44
CA LEU A 113 15.21 -24.09 -5.68
C LEU A 113 16.35 -24.36 -6.68
N LEU A 114 16.38 -23.63 -7.79
CA LEU A 114 17.41 -23.77 -8.81
C LEU A 114 18.78 -23.29 -8.30
N ARG A 115 18.82 -22.21 -7.52
CA ARG A 115 20.06 -21.62 -6.99
C ARG A 115 20.72 -22.46 -5.90
N PHE A 116 19.93 -22.95 -4.95
CA PHE A 116 20.44 -23.67 -3.77
C PHE A 116 20.35 -25.20 -3.89
N ARG A 117 19.59 -25.72 -4.87
CA ARG A 117 19.38 -27.16 -5.13
C ARG A 117 18.91 -27.96 -3.90
N ARG A 118 18.35 -27.27 -2.91
CA ARG A 118 17.83 -27.82 -1.65
C ARG A 118 16.48 -27.17 -1.37
N TRP A 119 15.42 -27.98 -1.41
CA TRP A 119 14.05 -27.51 -1.28
C TRP A 119 13.75 -26.89 0.10
N GLN A 120 14.52 -27.25 1.15
CA GLN A 120 14.33 -26.69 2.49
C GLN A 120 14.59 -25.19 2.52
N PHE A 121 15.59 -24.71 1.76
CA PHE A 121 15.85 -23.28 1.63
C PHE A 121 14.72 -22.60 0.86
N SER A 122 14.20 -23.21 -0.21
CA SER A 122 13.07 -22.67 -0.96
C SER A 122 11.81 -22.52 -0.10
N LEU A 123 11.49 -23.53 0.72
CA LEU A 123 10.34 -23.46 1.61
C LEU A 123 10.52 -22.39 2.69
N GLY A 124 11.72 -22.27 3.27
CA GLY A 124 12.05 -21.24 4.25
C GLY A 124 11.94 -19.82 3.67
N ALA A 125 12.43 -19.60 2.44
CA ALA A 125 12.30 -18.32 1.76
C ALA A 125 10.83 -17.95 1.49
N VAL A 126 10.03 -18.88 0.98
CA VAL A 126 8.61 -18.63 0.73
C VAL A 126 7.87 -18.33 2.04
N ALA A 127 8.15 -19.05 3.12
CA ALA A 127 7.53 -18.81 4.41
C ALA A 127 7.88 -17.42 4.97
N ALA A 128 9.14 -16.99 4.84
CA ALA A 128 9.57 -15.65 5.25
C ALA A 128 8.86 -14.55 4.45
N VAL A 129 8.85 -14.67 3.12
CA VAL A 129 8.17 -13.70 2.24
C VAL A 129 6.67 -13.66 2.50
N PHE A 130 6.03 -14.83 2.67
CA PHE A 130 4.60 -14.91 2.99
C PHE A 130 4.28 -14.24 4.32
N HIS A 131 5.11 -14.46 5.34
CA HIS A 131 5.00 -13.79 6.63
C HIS A 131 5.12 -12.27 6.50
N ASP A 132 6.09 -11.77 5.72
CA ASP A 132 6.26 -10.32 5.52
C ASP A 132 5.05 -9.69 4.85
N VAL A 133 4.50 -10.34 3.82
CA VAL A 133 3.26 -9.88 3.16
C VAL A 133 2.10 -9.87 4.15
N LEU A 134 1.94 -10.92 4.97
CA LEU A 134 0.89 -10.96 6.00
C LEU A 134 1.04 -9.85 7.04
N ILE A 135 2.27 -9.53 7.47
CA ILE A 135 2.50 -8.41 8.38
C ILE A 135 2.12 -7.09 7.73
N VAL A 136 2.52 -6.84 6.48
CA VAL A 136 2.17 -5.60 5.80
C VAL A 136 0.65 -5.48 5.65
N LEU A 137 -0.03 -6.53 5.20
CA LEU A 137 -1.50 -6.54 5.09
C LEU A 137 -2.18 -6.37 6.45
N GLY A 138 -1.68 -7.03 7.50
CA GLY A 138 -2.21 -6.93 8.85
C GLY A 138 -2.05 -5.53 9.44
N VAL A 139 -0.87 -4.91 9.28
CA VAL A 139 -0.64 -3.53 9.68
C VAL A 139 -1.54 -2.58 8.90
N PHE A 140 -1.66 -2.74 7.57
CA PHE A 140 -2.56 -1.90 6.79
C PHE A 140 -4.02 -2.04 7.24
N SER A 141 -4.48 -3.26 7.51
CA SER A 141 -5.83 -3.52 8.00
C SER A 141 -6.09 -2.97 9.39
N LEU A 142 -5.12 -3.05 10.31
CA LEU A 142 -5.26 -2.53 11.68
C LEU A 142 -5.15 -1.00 11.73
N THR A 143 -4.34 -0.42 10.85
CA THR A 143 -4.05 1.01 10.86
C THR A 143 -4.95 1.84 9.96
N TYR A 144 -5.78 1.20 9.12
CA TYR A 144 -6.74 1.83 8.21
C TYR A 144 -7.50 3.01 8.85
N GLN A 145 -7.98 2.84 10.09
CA GLN A 145 -8.83 3.81 10.79
C GLN A 145 -8.08 5.06 11.28
N PHE A 146 -6.80 4.95 11.65
CA PHE A 146 -6.07 6.04 12.32
C PHE A 146 -4.99 6.68 11.46
N MET A 147 -4.60 6.06 10.35
CA MET A 147 -3.60 6.65 9.47
C MET A 147 -4.20 7.86 8.74
N PRO A 148 -3.49 9.00 8.69
CA PRO A 148 -4.00 10.24 8.10
C PRO A 148 -4.03 10.21 6.57
N PHE A 149 -3.69 9.09 5.93
CA PHE A 149 -3.63 8.93 4.48
C PHE A 149 -4.57 7.82 3.99
N ASN A 150 -4.92 7.89 2.72
CA ASN A 150 -5.78 6.89 2.08
C ASN A 150 -5.09 5.52 2.08
N MET A 151 -5.81 4.51 2.56
CA MET A 151 -5.33 3.13 2.71
C MET A 151 -6.08 2.19 1.75
N GLU A 152 -6.52 2.73 0.61
CA GLU A 152 -7.10 1.98 -0.50
C GLU A 152 -6.07 1.02 -1.12
N ILE A 153 -6.55 -0.16 -1.50
CA ILE A 153 -5.76 -1.14 -2.25
C ILE A 153 -5.89 -0.78 -3.73
N ASP A 154 -4.88 -0.11 -4.26
CA ASP A 154 -4.78 0.29 -5.66
C ASP A 154 -3.58 -0.37 -6.35
N GLN A 155 -3.29 0.03 -7.58
CA GLN A 155 -2.13 -0.50 -8.31
C GLN A 155 -0.80 -0.14 -7.66
N SER A 156 -0.70 1.05 -7.05
CA SER A 156 0.49 1.51 -6.32
C SER A 156 0.77 0.63 -5.11
N PHE A 157 -0.30 0.23 -4.40
CA PHE A 157 -0.22 -0.71 -3.29
C PHE A 157 0.35 -2.06 -3.72
N ILE A 158 -0.10 -2.62 -4.84
CA ILE A 158 0.44 -3.88 -5.39
C ILE A 158 1.93 -3.73 -5.69
N ALA A 159 2.32 -2.64 -6.36
CA ALA A 159 3.72 -2.37 -6.69
C ALA A 159 4.59 -2.25 -5.43
N ALA A 160 4.07 -1.63 -4.37
CA ALA A 160 4.74 -1.54 -3.08
C ALA A 160 4.95 -2.93 -2.44
N ILE A 161 3.92 -3.80 -2.45
CA ILE A 161 4.05 -5.18 -1.94
C ILE A 161 5.10 -5.97 -2.72
N LEU A 162 5.09 -5.91 -4.05
CA LEU A 162 6.10 -6.59 -4.88
C LEU A 162 7.52 -6.07 -4.58
N THR A 163 7.65 -4.77 -4.30
CA THR A 163 8.92 -4.15 -3.91
C THR A 163 9.41 -4.67 -2.55
N VAL A 164 8.52 -4.76 -1.56
CA VAL A 164 8.85 -5.34 -0.23
C VAL A 164 9.31 -6.79 -0.38
N ILE A 165 8.61 -7.59 -1.19
CA ILE A 165 9.01 -8.98 -1.48
C ILE A 165 10.42 -9.03 -2.08
N GLY A 166 10.74 -8.15 -3.02
CA GLY A 166 12.06 -8.07 -3.65
C GLY A 166 13.18 -7.76 -2.66
N TYR A 167 12.98 -6.75 -1.80
CA TYR A 167 13.98 -6.38 -0.79
C TYR A 167 14.15 -7.45 0.29
N SER A 168 13.05 -8.02 0.81
CA SER A 168 13.10 -9.11 1.80
C SER A 168 13.82 -10.36 1.26
N LEU A 169 13.57 -10.69 -0.01
CA LEU A 169 14.24 -11.81 -0.67
C LEU A 169 15.74 -11.59 -0.83
N ASN A 170 16.17 -10.37 -1.16
CA ASN A 170 17.59 -10.04 -1.29
C ASN A 170 18.35 -10.40 -0.01
N ASP A 171 17.81 -10.02 1.14
CA ASP A 171 18.43 -10.29 2.44
C ASP A 171 18.41 -11.79 2.77
N THR A 172 17.29 -12.47 2.48
CA THR A 172 17.16 -13.94 2.64
C THR A 172 18.22 -14.69 1.82
N VAL A 173 18.47 -14.28 0.57
CA VAL A 173 19.48 -14.90 -0.30
C VAL A 173 20.88 -14.73 0.26
N VAL A 174 21.23 -13.53 0.75
CA VAL A 174 22.55 -13.26 1.35
C VAL A 174 22.79 -14.13 2.58
N VAL A 175 21.78 -14.27 3.44
CA VAL A 175 21.86 -15.15 4.63
C VAL A 175 21.99 -16.61 4.22
N PHE A 176 21.18 -17.09 3.28
CA PHE A 176 21.21 -18.48 2.83
C PHE A 176 22.51 -18.86 2.14
N ASP A 177 23.07 -17.94 1.35
CA ASP A 177 24.37 -18.15 0.70
C ASP A 177 25.47 -18.31 1.74
N ARG A 178 25.48 -17.46 2.78
CA ARG A 178 26.44 -17.56 3.88
C ARG A 178 26.26 -18.83 4.70
N ILE A 179 25.03 -19.23 5.00
CA ILE A 179 24.75 -20.51 5.68
C ILE A 179 25.33 -21.67 4.86
N ARG A 180 25.12 -21.67 3.54
CA ARG A 180 25.65 -22.70 2.64
C ARG A 180 27.17 -22.70 2.58
N GLU A 181 27.80 -21.53 2.54
CA GLU A 181 29.26 -21.38 2.57
C GLU A 181 29.85 -21.98 3.85
N PHE A 182 29.33 -21.58 5.02
CA PHE A 182 29.78 -22.13 6.31
C PHE A 182 29.54 -23.64 6.41
N PHE A 183 28.46 -24.15 5.81
CA PHE A 183 28.22 -25.59 5.71
C PHE A 183 29.33 -26.34 4.97
N ASN A 184 29.89 -25.74 3.92
CA ASN A 184 30.93 -26.35 3.11
C ASN A 184 32.32 -26.20 3.75
N GLU A 185 32.60 -25.05 4.38
CA GLU A 185 33.90 -24.75 4.99
C GLU A 185 34.09 -25.43 6.36
N HIS A 186 33.01 -25.67 7.09
CA HIS A 186 33.05 -26.16 8.47
C HIS A 186 32.25 -27.43 8.67
N SER A 187 32.63 -28.49 7.95
CA SER A 187 31.94 -29.80 7.96
C SER A 187 31.85 -30.47 9.34
N SER A 188 32.72 -30.11 10.30
CA SER A 188 32.71 -30.64 11.67
C SER A 188 31.80 -29.85 12.63
N TRP A 189 31.30 -28.69 12.23
CA TRP A 189 30.48 -27.85 13.10
C TRP A 189 29.04 -28.34 13.16
N LYS A 190 28.40 -28.16 14.31
CA LYS A 190 26.95 -28.43 14.47
C LYS A 190 26.15 -27.38 13.70
N MET A 191 25.01 -27.80 13.13
CA MET A 191 24.05 -26.96 12.39
C MET A 191 23.76 -25.61 13.08
N ASN A 192 23.46 -25.60 14.37
CA ASN A 192 23.14 -24.37 15.09
C ASN A 192 24.31 -23.37 15.11
N LYS A 193 25.55 -23.87 15.25
CA LYS A 193 26.75 -23.01 15.22
C LYS A 193 26.98 -22.44 13.82
N ILE A 194 26.73 -23.24 12.78
CA ILE A 194 26.82 -22.81 11.38
C ILE A 194 25.82 -21.68 11.12
N ILE A 195 24.55 -21.86 11.50
CA ILE A 195 23.49 -20.86 11.30
C ILE A 195 23.81 -19.57 12.08
N ASP A 196 24.13 -19.67 13.37
CA ASP A 196 24.42 -18.51 14.22
C ASP A 196 25.63 -17.70 13.71
N SER A 197 26.71 -18.39 13.31
CA SER A 197 27.89 -17.72 12.77
C SER A 197 27.61 -17.04 11.43
N ALA A 198 26.84 -17.71 10.56
CA ALA A 198 26.43 -17.16 9.28
C ALA A 198 25.58 -15.89 9.47
N LEU A 199 24.55 -15.95 10.33
CA LEU A 199 23.67 -14.82 10.65
C LEU A 199 24.47 -13.62 11.16
N ASN A 200 25.34 -13.84 12.15
CA ASN A 200 26.18 -12.80 12.73
C ASN A 200 27.10 -12.15 11.68
N SER A 201 27.66 -12.94 10.75
CA SER A 201 28.53 -12.41 9.69
C SER A 201 27.78 -11.59 8.63
N THR A 202 26.49 -11.84 8.43
CA THR A 202 25.66 -11.13 7.44
C THR A 202 24.88 -9.95 8.03
N LEU A 203 24.71 -9.89 9.34
CA LEU A 203 23.85 -8.92 10.03
C LEU A 203 24.20 -7.47 9.68
N SER A 204 25.48 -7.10 9.73
CA SER A 204 25.87 -5.72 9.42
C SER A 204 25.54 -5.33 7.97
N ARG A 205 25.62 -6.28 7.03
CA ARG A 205 25.28 -6.02 5.63
C ARG A 205 23.78 -5.82 5.45
N THR A 206 22.97 -6.73 5.99
CA THR A 206 21.49 -6.65 5.86
C THR A 206 20.94 -5.42 6.55
N LEU A 207 21.45 -5.07 7.73
CA LEU A 207 21.07 -3.84 8.44
C LEU A 207 21.44 -2.58 7.65
N ASN A 208 22.64 -2.53 7.05
CA ASN A 208 23.04 -1.37 6.25
C ASN A 208 22.18 -1.21 4.99
N THR A 209 21.86 -2.30 4.28
CA THR A 209 20.96 -2.26 3.12
C THR A 209 19.55 -1.84 3.50
N SER A 210 19.00 -2.38 4.60
CA SER A 210 17.70 -1.98 5.13
C SER A 210 17.67 -0.50 5.54
N LEU A 211 18.70 -0.02 6.26
CA LEU A 211 18.78 1.36 6.74
C LEU A 211 18.92 2.37 5.59
N THR A 212 19.75 2.07 4.60
CA THR A 212 19.92 2.94 3.42
C THR A 212 18.63 3.02 2.61
N THR A 213 17.93 1.91 2.41
CA THR A 213 16.62 1.90 1.75
C THR A 213 15.60 2.73 2.53
N LEU A 214 15.59 2.61 3.86
CA LEU A 214 14.69 3.38 4.72
C LEU A 214 14.98 4.88 4.67
N ILE A 215 16.26 5.29 4.65
CA ILE A 215 16.66 6.69 4.48
C ILE A 215 16.15 7.23 3.15
N VAL A 216 16.34 6.49 2.04
CA VAL A 216 15.89 6.90 0.71
C VAL A 216 14.37 7.10 0.68
N LEU A 217 13.60 6.15 1.23
CA LEU A 217 12.14 6.27 1.31
C LEU A 217 11.70 7.46 2.16
N PHE A 218 12.41 7.75 3.26
CA PHE A 218 12.12 8.90 4.10
C PHE A 218 12.42 10.22 3.38
N THR A 219 13.52 10.29 2.63
CA THR A 219 13.90 11.46 1.84
C THR A 219 12.88 11.75 0.75
N ILE A 220 12.47 10.74 -0.04
CA ILE A 220 11.46 10.89 -1.09
C ILE A 220 10.17 11.45 -0.49
N ARG A 221 9.69 10.89 0.63
CA ARG A 221 8.47 11.39 1.27
C ARG A 221 8.61 12.77 1.91
N SER A 222 9.82 13.18 2.28
CA SER A 222 10.06 14.53 2.80
C SER A 222 10.01 15.60 1.72
N GLU A 223 10.28 15.22 0.47
CA GLU A 223 10.28 16.12 -0.70
C GLU A 223 8.88 16.28 -1.31
N GLU A 224 7.98 15.34 -1.00
CA GLU A 224 6.58 15.31 -1.47
C GLU A 224 5.59 16.06 -0.54
N ARG A 225 6.05 16.58 0.60
CA ARG A 225 5.28 17.45 1.52
C ARG A 225 5.67 18.91 1.39
#